data_AF-A0A931FXD6-F1
#
_entry.id   AF-A0A931FXD6-F1
#
_cell.length_a   1.000
_cell.length_b   1.000
_cell.length_c   1.000
_cell.angle_alpha   90.00
_cell.angle_beta   90.00
_cell.angle_gamma   90.00
#
_symmetry.space_group_name_H-M   'P 1'
#
loop_
_entity.id
_entity.type
_entity.pdbx_description
1 polymer ?
#
loop_
_entity_poly.entity_id
_entity_poly.type
_entity_poly.pdbx_seq_one_letter_code
_entity_poly.pdbx_strand_id
1 'polypeptide(L)'
;MTTDLSSLLDRREVIAAGLLLSVVLLTWAGRRLARSSRPDGPLSRIAMIIGLGWSSEAVWELTGRIPGFPAGPRVLLFAVLEILLLVSMIRADRHVREHGWPGRAGTTAWIIAVSMGLVAAAVSHSAAEALLRLAIPLLLTKQWWDGLVGDQAKRPEWATSWRWTPRRFLLWLGAIEPGERDVETVHRERLTQQMTNLEFRRRHGSERQRKRAARRLARLSLAADDTIIDQVRARVDRAVWFEVTHPAEPDSAMPPAVPARQAASVRAARIRHGRKLRTLRVTHLPKPVTAAQPTRQEERQKDEIELVVAAIKSTRPELRPKRLAHLAVTSESTARRVLQRIDGQTPARVNGKESDLVAAGS
;
A
#
# COMPACT_ATOMS: atom_id res chain seq x y z
N MET A 1 -27.17 39.83 -13.79
CA MET A 1 -26.44 40.21 -12.55
C MET A 1 -25.12 39.43 -12.47
N THR A 2 -24.24 39.61 -13.44
CA THR A 2 -22.91 38.95 -13.54
C THR A 2 -21.78 39.98 -13.59
N THR A 3 -22.08 41.22 -13.22
CA THR A 3 -21.12 42.27 -12.94
C THR A 3 -20.45 42.02 -11.59
N ASP A 4 -19.14 42.28 -11.55
CA ASP A 4 -18.31 42.54 -10.36
C ASP A 4 -17.47 41.46 -9.69
N LEU A 5 -17.33 40.24 -10.22
CA LEU A 5 -16.25 39.38 -9.68
C LEU A 5 -14.86 39.88 -10.12
N SER A 6 -14.74 40.39 -11.36
CA SER A 6 -13.50 40.94 -11.90
C SER A 6 -13.12 42.28 -11.25
N SER A 7 -14.09 43.17 -11.00
CA SER A 7 -13.83 44.45 -10.34
C SER A 7 -13.51 44.30 -8.85
N LEU A 8 -14.04 43.26 -8.19
CA LEU A 8 -13.64 42.90 -6.82
C LEU A 8 -12.21 42.34 -6.77
N LEU A 9 -11.80 41.52 -7.74
CA LEU A 9 -10.44 40.98 -7.81
C LEU A 9 -9.38 42.04 -8.10
N ASP A 10 -9.73 43.11 -8.81
CA ASP A 10 -8.83 44.23 -9.13
C ASP A 10 -8.63 45.21 -7.96
N ARG A 11 -9.46 45.10 -6.90
CA ARG A 11 -9.26 45.90 -5.70
C ARG A 11 -7.99 45.43 -5.00
N ARG A 12 -7.01 46.33 -4.91
CA ARG A 12 -5.74 46.13 -4.16
C ARG A 12 -5.96 45.58 -2.75
N GLU A 13 -7.10 45.93 -2.13
CA GLU A 13 -7.50 45.43 -0.81
C GLU A 13 -7.78 43.92 -0.79
N VAL A 14 -8.36 43.36 -1.85
CA VAL A 14 -8.64 41.92 -1.96
C VAL A 14 -7.34 41.14 -2.16
N ILE A 15 -6.41 41.69 -2.96
CA ILE A 15 -5.06 41.12 -3.12
C ILE A 15 -4.30 41.17 -1.80
N ALA A 16 -4.33 42.31 -1.11
CA ALA A 16 -3.69 42.48 0.19
C ALA A 16 -4.28 41.53 1.25
N ALA A 17 -5.62 41.41 1.31
CA ALA A 17 -6.30 40.49 2.22
C ALA A 17 -5.96 39.02 1.90
N GLY A 18 -5.89 38.66 0.62
CA GLY A 18 -5.46 37.33 0.17
C GLY A 18 -4.02 37.01 0.59
N LEU A 19 -3.09 37.94 0.39
CA LEU A 19 -1.69 37.82 0.84
C LEU A 19 -1.60 37.69 2.35
N LEU A 20 -2.33 38.51 3.10
CA LEU A 20 -2.31 38.51 4.56
C LEU A 20 -2.88 37.20 5.11
N LEU A 21 -3.98 36.70 4.53
CA LEU A 21 -4.56 35.40 4.84
C LEU A 21 -3.57 34.25 4.55
N SER A 22 -2.85 34.34 3.43
CA SER A 22 -1.83 33.36 3.03
C SER A 22 -0.67 33.33 4.03
N VAL A 23 -0.16 34.49 4.44
CA VAL A 23 0.90 34.62 5.45
C VAL A 23 0.42 34.08 6.80
N VAL A 24 -0.81 34.39 7.22
CA VAL A 24 -1.37 33.86 8.48
C VAL A 24 -1.50 32.34 8.43
N LEU A 25 -2.00 31.78 7.33
CA LEU A 25 -2.11 30.33 7.13
C LEU A 25 -0.74 29.65 7.14
N LEU A 26 0.26 30.21 6.44
CA LEU A 26 1.63 29.71 6.42
C LEU A 26 2.28 29.77 7.82
N THR A 27 2.10 30.87 8.53
CA THR A 27 2.66 31.06 9.88
C THR A 27 1.98 30.14 10.89
N TRP A 28 0.66 29.96 10.80
CA TRP A 28 -0.09 29.02 11.62
C TRP A 28 0.31 27.58 11.35
N ALA A 29 0.44 27.20 10.08
CA ALA A 29 0.88 25.88 9.66
C ALA A 29 2.33 25.60 10.11
N GLY A 30 3.24 26.56 9.95
CA GLY A 30 4.63 26.49 10.41
C GLY A 30 4.76 26.36 11.93
N ARG A 31 4.00 27.15 12.69
CA ARG A 31 3.95 27.04 14.16
C ARG A 31 3.36 25.70 14.63
N ARG A 32 2.39 25.15 13.88
CA ARG A 32 1.82 23.85 14.18
C ARG A 32 2.77 22.70 13.81
N LEU A 33 3.62 22.89 12.80
CA LEU A 33 4.73 22.01 12.42
C LEU A 33 5.80 21.91 13.51
N ALA A 34 6.24 23.07 14.00
CA ALA A 34 7.33 23.17 14.98
C ALA A 34 7.02 22.46 16.32
N ARG A 35 5.75 22.10 16.56
CA ARG A 35 5.32 21.38 17.76
C ARG A 35 5.14 19.86 17.56
N SER A 36 5.36 19.33 16.35
CA SER A 36 5.25 17.89 16.05
C SER A 36 6.61 17.20 16.16
N SER A 37 6.72 16.19 17.02
CA SER A 37 7.91 15.35 17.20
C SER A 37 8.24 14.44 16.02
N ARG A 38 7.46 14.50 14.92
CA ARG A 38 7.77 13.96 13.59
C ARG A 38 7.39 14.99 12.52
N PRO A 39 8.36 15.76 11.98
CA PRO A 39 8.06 16.89 11.08
C PRO A 39 7.70 16.46 9.65
N ASP A 40 8.01 15.22 9.25
CA ASP A 40 7.88 14.75 7.86
C ASP A 40 6.43 14.74 7.36
N GLY A 41 5.50 14.29 8.22
CA GLY A 41 4.08 14.19 7.90
C GLY A 41 3.43 15.54 7.56
N PRO A 42 3.62 16.58 8.39
CA PRO A 42 2.99 17.86 8.11
C PRO A 42 3.82 18.75 7.13
N LEU A 43 5.15 18.57 7.02
CA LEU A 43 5.94 19.14 5.91
C LEU A 43 5.45 18.64 4.54
N SER A 44 5.22 17.34 4.41
CA SER A 44 4.65 16.74 3.19
C SER A 44 3.28 17.35 2.85
N ARG A 45 2.44 17.60 3.86
CA ARG A 45 1.12 18.24 3.68
C ARG A 45 1.22 19.70 3.20
N ILE A 46 2.17 20.47 3.73
CA ILE A 46 2.40 21.85 3.29
C ILE A 46 2.98 21.87 1.87
N ALA A 47 3.98 21.04 1.59
CA ALA A 47 4.54 20.89 0.25
C ALA A 47 3.46 20.50 -0.76
N MET A 48 2.51 19.65 -0.36
CA MET A 48 1.35 19.30 -1.17
C MET A 48 0.46 20.53 -1.42
N ILE A 49 0.07 21.30 -0.41
CA ILE A 49 -0.74 22.52 -0.59
C ILE A 49 -0.06 23.53 -1.51
N ILE A 50 1.23 23.80 -1.31
CA ILE A 50 2.01 24.70 -2.17
C ILE A 50 2.07 24.15 -3.59
N GLY A 51 2.24 22.83 -3.73
CA GLY A 51 2.25 22.14 -5.00
C GLY A 51 0.94 22.24 -5.78
N LEU A 52 -0.20 22.05 -5.11
CA LEU A 52 -1.55 22.26 -5.68
C LEU A 52 -1.75 23.74 -6.08
N GLY A 53 -1.18 24.67 -5.31
CA GLY A 53 -1.13 26.09 -5.66
C GLY A 53 -0.30 26.36 -6.91
N TRP A 54 0.82 25.66 -7.09
CA TRP A 54 1.66 25.81 -8.27
C TRP A 54 1.00 25.26 -9.54
N SER A 55 0.31 24.11 -9.47
CA SER A 55 -0.45 23.57 -10.61
C SER A 55 -1.62 24.47 -11.03
N SER A 56 -2.06 25.38 -10.15
CA SER A 56 -3.10 26.38 -10.46
C SER A 56 -2.69 27.30 -11.61
N GLU A 57 -1.41 27.69 -11.65
CA GLU A 57 -0.90 28.67 -12.61
C GLU A 57 -0.99 28.15 -14.05
N ALA A 58 -0.69 26.87 -14.25
CA ALA A 58 -0.73 26.26 -15.58
C ALA A 58 -2.15 26.21 -16.18
N VAL A 59 -3.16 25.93 -15.35
CA VAL A 59 -4.57 25.93 -15.78
C VAL A 59 -5.04 27.34 -16.05
N TRP A 60 -4.59 28.31 -15.23
CA TRP A 60 -4.91 29.72 -15.42
C TRP A 60 -4.37 30.25 -16.75
N GLU A 61 -3.11 29.94 -17.08
CA GLU A 61 -2.52 30.36 -18.34
C GLU A 61 -3.18 29.66 -19.55
N LEU A 62 -3.44 28.35 -19.46
CA LEU A 62 -4.12 27.58 -20.52
C LEU A 62 -5.45 28.21 -20.90
N THR A 63 -6.28 28.46 -19.90
CA THR A 63 -7.61 29.01 -20.10
C THR A 63 -7.57 30.49 -20.44
N GLY A 64 -6.50 31.20 -20.07
CA GLY A 64 -6.19 32.56 -20.51
C GLY A 64 -5.99 32.70 -22.01
N ARG A 65 -5.46 31.66 -22.68
CA ARG A 65 -5.23 31.65 -24.12
C ARG A 65 -6.50 31.43 -24.95
N ILE A 66 -7.56 30.91 -24.34
CA ILE A 66 -8.84 30.70 -25.02
C ILE A 66 -9.62 32.03 -24.98
N PRO A 67 -9.83 32.71 -26.12
CA PRO A 67 -10.52 33.99 -26.16
C PRO A 67 -11.93 33.84 -25.58
N GLY A 68 -12.29 34.72 -24.64
CA GLY A 68 -13.63 34.74 -24.05
C GLY A 68 -13.93 33.65 -23.03
N PHE A 69 -12.95 32.83 -22.63
CA PHE A 69 -13.19 31.82 -21.58
C PHE A 69 -13.38 32.50 -20.22
N PRO A 70 -14.56 32.43 -19.59
CA PRO A 70 -14.86 33.19 -18.39
C PRO A 70 -14.05 32.71 -17.18
N ALA A 71 -13.68 33.63 -16.28
CA ALA A 71 -12.80 33.34 -15.14
C ALA A 71 -13.39 32.30 -14.16
N GLY A 72 -14.72 32.28 -13.96
CA GLY A 72 -15.38 31.35 -13.05
C GLY A 72 -15.11 29.88 -13.39
N PRO A 73 -15.40 29.42 -14.63
CA PRO A 73 -15.05 28.07 -15.07
C PRO A 73 -13.56 27.70 -14.99
N ARG A 74 -12.64 28.68 -15.07
CA ARG A 74 -11.19 28.43 -14.89
C ARG A 74 -10.91 27.93 -13.48
N VAL A 75 -11.42 28.67 -12.49
CA VAL A 75 -11.29 28.32 -11.06
C VAL A 75 -11.99 27.00 -10.78
N LEU A 76 -13.15 26.74 -11.39
CA LEU A 76 -13.88 25.48 -11.20
C LEU A 76 -13.10 24.28 -11.74
N LEU A 77 -12.57 24.36 -12.98
CA LEU A 77 -11.79 23.28 -13.59
C LEU A 77 -10.56 22.94 -12.74
N PHE A 78 -9.85 23.98 -12.32
CA PHE A 78 -8.73 23.86 -11.39
C PHE A 78 -9.16 23.15 -10.09
N ALA A 79 -10.18 23.66 -9.41
CA ALA A 79 -10.64 23.10 -8.14
C ALA A 79 -11.05 21.62 -8.28
N VAL A 80 -11.68 21.23 -9.39
CA VAL A 80 -12.07 19.84 -9.64
C VAL A 80 -10.84 18.93 -9.75
N LEU A 81 -9.81 19.32 -10.50
CA LEU A 81 -8.58 18.53 -10.64
C LEU A 81 -7.85 18.38 -9.30
N GLU A 82 -7.70 19.47 -8.55
CA GLU A 82 -7.03 19.43 -7.25
C GLU A 82 -7.81 18.61 -6.22
N ILE A 83 -9.14 18.75 -6.18
CA ILE A 83 -9.98 17.95 -5.28
C ILE A 83 -9.91 16.47 -5.66
N LEU A 84 -9.91 16.13 -6.95
CA LEU A 84 -9.76 14.75 -7.40
C LEU A 84 -8.42 14.15 -6.99
N LEU A 85 -7.33 14.90 -7.19
CA LEU A 85 -6.00 14.49 -6.75
C LEU A 85 -5.97 14.29 -5.23
N LEU A 86 -6.41 15.27 -4.46
CA LEU A 86 -6.45 15.22 -2.99
C LEU A 86 -7.29 14.06 -2.47
N VAL A 87 -8.49 13.84 -3.03
CA VAL A 87 -9.36 12.72 -2.66
C VAL A 87 -8.70 11.38 -2.97
N SER A 88 -8.02 11.26 -4.12
CA SER A 88 -7.30 10.03 -4.46
C SER A 88 -6.16 9.74 -3.49
N MET A 89 -5.44 10.78 -3.06
CA MET A 89 -4.35 10.68 -2.08
C MET A 89 -4.87 10.29 -0.69
N ILE A 90 -5.96 10.91 -0.22
CA ILE A 90 -6.61 10.56 1.05
C ILE A 90 -7.11 9.11 1.03
N ARG A 91 -7.71 8.67 -0.09
CA ARG A 91 -8.18 7.29 -0.25
C ARG A 91 -7.02 6.30 -0.24
N ALA A 92 -5.89 6.64 -0.85
CA ALA A 92 -4.70 5.80 -0.83
C ALA A 92 -4.10 5.71 0.58
N ASP A 93 -4.01 6.81 1.32
CA ASP A 93 -3.58 6.80 2.74
C ASP A 93 -4.46 5.89 3.59
N ARG A 94 -5.78 6.02 3.45
CA ARG A 94 -6.73 5.13 4.12
C ARG A 94 -6.53 3.67 3.73
N HIS A 95 -6.31 3.38 2.45
CA HIS A 95 -6.10 2.03 1.95
C HIS A 95 -4.78 1.42 2.47
N VAL A 96 -3.70 2.20 2.58
CA VAL A 96 -2.44 1.76 3.21
C VAL A 96 -2.68 1.41 4.68
N ARG A 97 -3.39 2.24 5.42
CA ARG A 97 -3.67 1.97 6.85
C ARG A 97 -4.52 0.71 7.05
N GLU A 98 -5.46 0.45 6.16
CA GLU A 98 -6.38 -0.70 6.25
C GLU A 98 -5.75 -2.00 5.71
N HIS A 99 -4.96 -1.94 4.63
CA HIS A 99 -4.51 -3.12 3.88
C HIS A 99 -2.98 -3.25 3.76
N GLY A 100 -2.20 -2.25 4.19
CA GLY A 100 -0.73 -2.24 4.10
C GLY A 100 -0.17 -1.86 2.73
N TRP A 101 -1.00 -1.44 1.77
CA TRP A 101 -0.55 -1.01 0.44
C TRP A 101 -1.54 0.02 -0.17
N PRO A 102 -1.10 0.89 -1.10
CA PRO A 102 -1.88 2.08 -1.51
C PRO A 102 -3.07 1.84 -2.44
N GLY A 103 -3.28 0.62 -2.91
CA GLY A 103 -4.48 0.30 -3.68
C GLY A 103 -4.47 0.88 -5.10
N ARG A 104 -5.63 0.77 -5.74
CA ARG A 104 -5.94 1.46 -7.01
C ARG A 104 -5.93 2.99 -6.84
N ALA A 105 -6.25 3.48 -5.63
CA ALA A 105 -6.29 4.91 -5.34
C ALA A 105 -4.91 5.58 -5.49
N GLY A 106 -3.84 4.89 -5.09
CA GLY A 106 -2.48 5.36 -5.32
C GLY A 106 -2.14 5.47 -6.81
N THR A 107 -2.55 4.48 -7.62
CA THR A 107 -2.40 4.54 -9.08
C THR A 107 -3.22 5.68 -9.69
N THR A 108 -4.44 5.92 -9.19
CA THR A 108 -5.28 7.05 -9.63
C THR A 108 -4.59 8.39 -9.39
N ALA A 109 -3.94 8.59 -8.24
CA ALA A 109 -3.20 9.82 -7.96
C ALA A 109 -2.09 10.07 -9.01
N TRP A 110 -1.32 9.04 -9.35
CA TRP A 110 -0.31 9.12 -10.41
C TRP A 110 -0.89 9.45 -11.79
N ILE A 111 -2.02 8.84 -12.17
CA ILE A 111 -2.68 9.13 -13.44
C ILE A 111 -3.11 10.60 -13.49
N ILE A 112 -3.70 11.11 -12.41
CA ILE A 112 -4.14 12.51 -12.33
C ILE A 112 -2.92 13.44 -12.44
N ALA A 113 -1.84 13.18 -11.71
CA ALA A 113 -0.63 13.99 -11.76
C ALA A 113 0.03 14.03 -13.15
N VAL A 114 0.13 12.88 -13.84
CA VAL A 114 0.61 12.81 -15.23
C VAL A 114 -0.29 13.61 -16.15
N SER A 115 -1.62 13.49 -15.99
CA SER A 115 -2.59 14.21 -16.81
C SER A 115 -2.47 15.72 -16.62
N MET A 116 -2.36 16.19 -15.37
CA MET A 116 -2.16 17.60 -15.05
C MET A 116 -0.84 18.13 -15.63
N GLY A 117 0.25 17.38 -15.46
CA GLY A 117 1.55 17.77 -16.00
C GLY A 117 1.59 17.80 -17.53
N LEU A 118 0.90 16.88 -18.22
CA LEU A 118 0.78 16.89 -19.69
C LEU A 118 -0.01 18.10 -20.18
N VAL A 119 -1.12 18.42 -19.52
CA VAL A 119 -1.92 19.63 -19.84
C VAL A 119 -1.08 20.89 -19.64
N ALA A 120 -0.32 20.97 -18.55
CA ALA A 120 0.57 22.10 -18.29
C ALA A 120 1.71 22.20 -19.32
N ALA A 121 2.30 21.06 -19.70
CA ALA A 121 3.36 20.99 -20.70
C ALA A 121 2.90 21.44 -22.08
N ALA A 122 1.70 21.04 -22.50
CA ALA A 122 1.12 21.38 -23.81
C ALA A 122 0.95 22.89 -24.04
N VAL A 123 0.93 23.67 -22.96
CA VAL A 123 0.72 25.12 -22.98
C VAL A 123 2.05 25.86 -22.88
N SER A 124 3.18 25.18 -22.76
CA SER A 124 4.45 25.88 -22.53
C SER A 124 4.96 26.60 -23.77
N HIS A 125 5.70 27.69 -23.59
CA HIS A 125 6.30 28.45 -24.70
C HIS A 125 7.65 27.87 -25.13
N SER A 126 8.24 27.00 -24.31
CA SER A 126 9.50 26.31 -24.62
C SER A 126 9.49 24.86 -24.13
N ALA A 127 10.35 24.03 -24.73
CA ALA A 127 10.52 22.63 -24.30
C ALA A 127 11.02 22.51 -22.85
N ALA A 128 11.90 23.42 -22.42
CA ALA A 128 12.41 23.44 -21.04
C ALA A 128 11.29 23.75 -20.04
N GLU A 129 10.45 24.74 -20.35
CA GLU A 129 9.26 25.06 -19.56
C GLU A 129 8.27 23.89 -19.52
N ALA A 130 8.05 23.21 -20.65
CA ALA A 130 7.19 22.04 -20.72
C ALA A 130 7.65 20.91 -19.80
N LEU A 131 8.95 20.62 -19.81
CA LEU A 131 9.55 19.61 -18.94
C LEU A 131 9.41 19.98 -17.47
N LEU A 132 9.67 21.24 -17.10
CA LEU A 132 9.50 21.72 -15.72
C LEU A 132 8.04 21.61 -15.26
N ARG A 133 7.09 22.04 -16.09
CA ARG A 133 5.65 21.97 -15.79
C ARG A 133 5.14 20.54 -15.66
N LEU A 134 5.67 19.61 -16.45
CA LEU A 134 5.39 18.18 -16.31
C LEU A 134 6.01 17.60 -15.04
N ALA A 135 7.25 17.98 -14.72
CA ALA A 135 8.00 17.43 -13.60
C ALA A 135 7.37 17.77 -12.25
N ILE A 136 6.83 18.98 -12.07
CA ILE A 136 6.35 19.45 -10.76
C ILE A 136 5.22 18.58 -10.17
N PRO A 137 4.10 18.31 -10.88
CA PRO A 137 3.06 17.41 -10.38
C PRO A 137 3.56 16.00 -10.09
N LEU A 138 4.50 15.50 -10.90
CA LEU A 138 5.10 14.18 -10.73
C LEU A 138 5.99 14.11 -9.49
N LEU A 139 6.82 15.13 -9.25
CA LEU A 139 7.68 15.22 -8.09
C LEU A 139 6.86 15.38 -6.80
N LEU A 140 5.78 16.17 -6.83
CA LEU A 140 4.85 16.29 -5.70
C LEU A 140 4.19 14.95 -5.37
N THR A 141 3.69 14.26 -6.39
CA THR A 141 3.06 12.95 -6.22
C THR A 141 4.07 11.91 -5.76
N LYS A 142 5.33 11.99 -6.24
CA LYS A 142 6.42 11.15 -5.76
C LYS A 142 6.75 11.42 -4.30
N GLN A 143 6.90 12.67 -3.91
CA GLN A 143 7.20 13.04 -2.53
C GLN A 143 6.10 12.57 -1.56
N TRP A 144 4.85 12.69 -1.97
CA TRP A 144 3.72 12.11 -1.24
C TRP A 144 3.79 10.58 -1.19
N TRP A 145 4.06 9.94 -2.33
CA TRP A 145 4.17 8.48 -2.42
C TRP A 145 5.25 7.92 -1.51
N ASP A 146 6.39 8.62 -1.38
CA ASP A 146 7.47 8.22 -0.50
C ASP A 146 7.07 8.31 0.97
N GLY A 147 6.39 9.38 1.37
CA GLY A 147 5.83 9.51 2.71
C GLY A 147 4.75 8.45 3.01
N LEU A 148 4.07 7.96 1.97
CA LEU A 148 3.04 6.94 2.08
C LEU A 148 3.60 5.51 2.15
N VAL A 149 4.60 5.19 1.32
CA VAL A 149 5.12 3.83 1.12
C VAL A 149 6.35 3.53 1.96
N GLY A 150 7.15 4.54 2.33
CA GLY A 150 8.44 4.41 2.99
C GLY A 150 8.45 3.43 4.17
N ASP A 151 7.78 3.79 5.27
CA ASP A 151 7.84 2.99 6.51
C ASP A 151 6.64 2.05 6.73
N GLN A 152 5.53 2.27 6.01
CA GLN A 152 4.24 1.62 6.35
C GLN A 152 3.78 0.55 5.37
N ALA A 153 4.28 0.54 4.14
CA ALA A 153 3.75 -0.36 3.13
C ALA A 153 4.40 -1.74 3.21
N LYS A 154 3.64 -2.73 3.68
CA LYS A 154 3.99 -4.14 3.47
C LYS A 154 3.87 -4.43 1.98
N ARG A 155 5.00 -4.63 1.31
CA ARG A 155 5.03 -5.04 -0.10
C ARG A 155 4.30 -6.39 -0.23
N PRO A 156 3.21 -6.48 -1.01
CA PRO A 156 2.55 -7.76 -1.24
C PRO A 156 3.51 -8.75 -1.91
N GLU A 157 3.44 -10.03 -1.58
CA GLU A 157 4.33 -11.07 -2.15
C GLU A 157 4.19 -11.21 -3.68
N TRP A 158 3.05 -10.83 -4.24
CA TRP A 158 2.77 -10.80 -5.68
C TRP A 158 3.10 -9.44 -6.33
N ALA A 159 3.61 -8.47 -5.57
CA ALA A 159 3.97 -7.17 -6.13
C ALA A 159 5.18 -7.33 -7.05
N THR A 160 4.92 -7.33 -8.35
CA THR A 160 5.94 -7.29 -9.39
C THR A 160 6.90 -6.15 -9.10
N SER A 161 8.13 -6.48 -8.68
CA SER A 161 9.20 -5.50 -8.60
C SER A 161 9.41 -4.95 -10.01
N TRP A 162 9.13 -3.67 -10.20
CA TRP A 162 9.30 -3.01 -11.48
C TRP A 162 10.80 -3.08 -11.87
N ARG A 163 11.20 -4.06 -12.69
CA ARG A 163 12.60 -4.29 -13.15
C ARG A 163 12.93 -3.40 -14.36
N TRP A 164 12.71 -2.10 -14.20
CA TRP A 164 13.10 -1.14 -15.22
C TRP A 164 14.49 -0.64 -14.89
N THR A 165 15.47 -1.30 -15.47
CA THR A 165 16.87 -0.89 -15.40
C THR A 165 17.10 0.20 -16.44
N PRO A 166 17.83 1.29 -16.12
CA PRO A 166 18.15 2.35 -17.10
C PRO A 166 18.72 1.79 -18.41
N ARG A 167 19.53 0.72 -18.34
CA ARG A 167 20.02 -0.03 -19.51
C ARG A 167 18.89 -0.50 -20.43
N ARG A 168 17.78 -1.04 -19.91
CA ARG A 168 16.63 -1.48 -20.72
C ARG A 168 15.92 -0.32 -21.40
N PHE A 169 15.84 0.84 -20.74
CA PHE A 169 15.25 2.02 -21.35
C PHE A 169 16.14 2.57 -22.47
N LEU A 170 17.45 2.65 -22.24
CA LEU A 170 18.42 3.10 -23.22
C LEU A 170 18.49 2.15 -24.43
N LEU A 171 18.40 0.84 -24.21
CA LEU A 171 18.25 -0.16 -25.28
C LEU A 171 16.92 0.01 -26.05
N TRP A 172 15.82 0.33 -25.36
CA TRP A 172 14.52 0.58 -26.01
C TRP A 172 14.51 1.88 -26.81
N LEU A 173 15.21 2.91 -26.32
CA LEU A 173 15.43 4.18 -27.04
C LEU A 173 16.42 4.05 -28.19
N GLY A 174 17.08 2.89 -28.37
CA GLY A 174 18.14 2.71 -29.35
C GLY A 174 19.42 3.53 -29.07
N ALA A 175 19.57 4.05 -27.85
CA ALA A 175 20.71 4.86 -27.45
C ALA A 175 21.96 4.04 -27.13
N ILE A 176 21.81 2.72 -26.95
CA ILE A 176 22.90 1.78 -26.71
C ILE A 176 22.70 0.59 -27.65
N GLU A 177 23.77 0.22 -28.34
CA GLU A 177 23.80 -0.99 -29.14
C GLU A 177 24.07 -2.19 -28.21
N PRO A 178 23.18 -3.19 -28.18
CA PRO A 178 23.38 -4.33 -27.31
C PRO A 178 24.60 -5.12 -27.80
N GLY A 179 25.61 -5.30 -26.94
CA GLY A 179 26.85 -6.00 -27.30
C GLY A 179 26.57 -7.34 -27.98
N GLU A 180 27.27 -7.59 -29.10
CA GLU A 180 26.99 -8.66 -30.06
C GLU A 180 26.94 -10.08 -29.46
N ARG A 181 27.53 -10.30 -28.27
CA ARG A 181 27.50 -11.58 -27.54
C ARG A 181 26.25 -11.80 -26.65
N ASP A 182 25.48 -10.76 -26.33
CA ASP A 182 24.36 -10.81 -25.37
C ASP A 182 22.99 -10.91 -26.09
N VAL A 183 22.87 -10.38 -27.31
CA VAL A 183 21.57 -10.38 -28.03
C VAL A 183 21.19 -11.77 -28.50
N GLU A 184 22.12 -12.47 -29.14
CA GLU A 184 21.85 -13.77 -29.72
C GLU A 184 21.58 -14.81 -28.62
N THR A 185 22.38 -14.78 -27.55
CA THR A 185 22.20 -15.67 -26.39
C THR A 185 20.89 -15.39 -25.65
N VAL A 186 20.52 -14.12 -25.43
CA VAL A 186 19.23 -13.76 -24.81
C VAL A 186 18.06 -14.07 -25.73
N HIS A 187 18.20 -13.89 -27.05
CA HIS A 187 17.15 -14.22 -28.00
C HIS A 187 16.92 -15.74 -28.04
N ARG A 188 18.00 -16.53 -28.15
CA ARG A 188 17.95 -18.00 -28.07
C ARG A 188 17.29 -18.45 -26.78
N GLU A 189 17.71 -17.92 -25.62
CA GLU A 189 17.11 -18.30 -24.34
C GLU A 189 15.61 -17.94 -24.24
N ARG A 190 15.21 -16.78 -24.77
CA ARG A 190 13.78 -16.39 -24.83
C ARG A 190 12.98 -17.31 -25.75
N LEU A 191 13.52 -17.65 -26.91
CA LEU A 191 12.88 -18.55 -27.86
C LEU A 191 12.73 -19.95 -27.25
N THR A 192 13.79 -20.49 -26.65
CA THR A 192 13.79 -21.76 -25.88
C THR A 192 12.71 -21.73 -24.79
N GLN A 193 12.65 -20.66 -23.99
CA GLN A 193 11.65 -20.55 -22.91
C GLN A 193 10.21 -20.44 -23.43
N GLN A 194 9.99 -19.71 -24.52
CA GLN A 194 8.66 -19.60 -25.15
C GLN A 194 8.21 -20.94 -25.74
N MET A 195 9.09 -21.64 -26.46
CA MET A 195 8.80 -22.95 -27.04
C MET A 195 8.57 -24.00 -25.94
N THR A 196 9.35 -23.99 -24.85
CA THR A 196 9.14 -24.85 -23.68
C THR A 196 7.75 -24.68 -23.07
N ASN A 197 7.33 -23.43 -22.85
CA ASN A 197 5.99 -23.14 -22.31
C ASN A 197 4.87 -23.56 -23.25
N LEU A 198 5.06 -23.40 -24.56
CA LEU A 198 4.08 -23.82 -25.56
C LEU A 198 3.98 -25.34 -25.65
N GLU A 199 5.10 -26.05 -25.62
CA GLU A 199 5.12 -27.51 -25.65
C GLU A 199 4.50 -28.10 -24.38
N PHE A 200 4.80 -27.53 -23.21
CA PHE A 200 4.12 -27.90 -21.96
C PHE A 200 2.60 -27.70 -22.04
N ARG A 201 2.14 -26.55 -22.55
CA ARG A 201 0.70 -26.29 -22.77
C ARG A 201 0.08 -27.19 -23.84
N ARG A 202 0.85 -27.67 -24.81
CA ARG A 202 0.39 -28.62 -25.83
C ARG A 202 0.15 -30.01 -25.22
N ARG A 203 0.94 -30.42 -24.22
CA ARG A 203 0.79 -31.69 -23.51
C ARG A 203 -0.29 -31.63 -22.42
N HIS A 204 -0.31 -30.59 -21.59
CA HIS A 204 -1.16 -30.52 -20.37
C HIS A 204 -2.35 -29.54 -20.46
N GLY A 205 -2.51 -28.79 -21.56
CA GLY A 205 -3.58 -27.79 -21.68
C GLY A 205 -4.95 -28.35 -22.09
N SER A 206 -5.99 -27.52 -21.99
CA SER A 206 -7.32 -27.79 -22.57
C SER A 206 -7.25 -27.96 -24.11
N GLU A 207 -8.21 -28.63 -24.75
CA GLU A 207 -8.18 -28.88 -26.21
C GLU A 207 -7.96 -27.61 -27.06
N ARG A 208 -8.62 -26.51 -26.69
CA ARG A 208 -8.47 -25.22 -27.37
C ARG A 208 -7.05 -24.65 -27.20
N GLN A 209 -6.46 -24.80 -26.02
CA GLN A 209 -5.08 -24.39 -25.75
C GLN A 209 -4.08 -25.27 -26.49
N ARG A 210 -4.30 -26.59 -26.55
CA ARG A 210 -3.45 -27.54 -27.29
C ARG A 210 -3.38 -27.20 -28.77
N LYS A 211 -4.54 -26.96 -29.41
CA LYS A 211 -4.59 -26.56 -30.83
C LYS A 211 -3.89 -25.21 -31.09
N ARG A 212 -4.06 -24.23 -30.21
CA ARG A 212 -3.37 -22.92 -30.33
C ARG A 212 -1.86 -23.02 -30.10
N ALA A 213 -1.46 -23.80 -29.11
CA ALA A 213 -0.06 -24.04 -28.78
C ALA A 213 0.65 -24.75 -29.94
N ALA A 214 0.05 -25.81 -30.50
CA ALA A 214 0.60 -26.53 -31.65
C ALA A 214 0.81 -25.62 -32.88
N ARG A 215 -0.18 -24.78 -33.22
CA ARG A 215 -0.06 -23.83 -34.34
C ARG A 215 1.05 -22.79 -34.12
N ARG A 216 1.21 -22.31 -32.88
CA ARG A 216 2.29 -21.35 -32.55
C ARG A 216 3.65 -22.02 -32.52
N LEU A 217 3.74 -23.24 -31.96
CA LEU A 217 4.96 -24.03 -31.93
C LEU A 217 5.46 -24.33 -33.35
N ALA A 218 4.57 -24.73 -34.26
CA ALA A 218 4.91 -24.99 -35.67
C ALA A 218 5.44 -23.76 -36.42
N ARG A 219 5.04 -22.54 -36.02
CA ARG A 219 5.59 -21.30 -36.59
C ARG A 219 6.97 -20.99 -36.02
N LEU A 220 7.15 -21.19 -34.71
CA LEU A 220 8.43 -20.93 -34.04
C LEU A 220 9.50 -21.96 -34.38
N SER A 221 9.11 -23.21 -34.67
CA SER A 221 10.04 -24.26 -35.10
C SER A 221 10.69 -23.97 -36.45
N LEU A 222 10.10 -23.11 -37.29
CA LEU A 222 10.72 -22.69 -38.55
C LEU A 222 11.93 -21.75 -38.34
N ALA A 223 12.01 -21.11 -37.18
CA ALA A 223 13.08 -20.18 -36.82
C ALA A 223 14.01 -20.73 -35.73
N ALA A 224 13.81 -22.00 -35.33
CA ALA A 224 14.57 -22.63 -34.26
C ALA A 224 15.54 -23.66 -34.84
N ASP A 225 16.80 -23.60 -34.40
CA ASP A 225 17.79 -24.60 -34.74
C ASP A 225 17.57 -25.90 -33.95
N ASP A 226 18.14 -27.01 -34.42
CA ASP A 226 18.02 -28.33 -33.76
C ASP A 226 18.45 -28.28 -32.29
N THR A 227 19.47 -27.48 -31.97
CA THR A 227 19.95 -27.27 -30.60
C THR A 227 18.87 -26.69 -29.67
N ILE A 228 18.02 -25.79 -30.17
CA ILE A 228 16.91 -25.20 -29.42
C ILE A 228 15.83 -26.26 -29.21
N ILE A 229 15.55 -27.06 -30.23
CA ILE A 229 14.54 -28.13 -30.16
C ILE A 229 14.94 -29.16 -29.10
N ASP A 230 16.21 -29.57 -29.05
CA ASP A 230 16.71 -30.53 -28.06
C ASP A 230 16.67 -29.96 -26.65
N GLN A 231 17.02 -28.68 -26.46
CA GLN A 231 16.90 -28.00 -25.16
C GLN A 231 15.45 -27.91 -24.70
N VAL A 232 14.51 -27.62 -25.60
CA VAL A 232 13.08 -27.58 -25.29
C VAL A 232 12.60 -28.94 -24.85
N ARG A 233 12.96 -30.02 -25.57
CA ARG A 233 12.61 -31.40 -25.19
C ARG A 233 13.15 -31.75 -23.81
N ALA A 234 14.45 -31.53 -23.57
CA ALA A 234 15.07 -31.81 -22.28
C ALA A 234 14.42 -31.05 -21.11
N ARG A 235 14.04 -29.78 -21.31
CA ARG A 235 13.34 -28.99 -20.28
C ARG A 235 11.92 -29.50 -20.01
N VAL A 236 11.18 -29.88 -21.05
CA VAL A 236 9.82 -30.43 -20.90
C VAL A 236 9.87 -31.80 -20.24
N ASP A 237 10.78 -32.68 -20.65
CA ASP A 237 10.90 -34.02 -20.09
C ASP A 237 11.33 -33.97 -18.62
N ARG A 238 12.17 -32.98 -18.24
CA ARG A 238 12.48 -32.70 -16.83
C ARG A 238 11.24 -32.26 -16.04
N ALA A 239 10.38 -31.43 -16.62
CA ALA A 239 9.14 -31.00 -15.96
C ALA A 239 8.16 -32.17 -15.79
N VAL A 240 8.04 -33.05 -16.79
CA VAL A 240 7.22 -34.27 -16.71
C VAL A 240 7.79 -35.23 -15.66
N TRP A 241 9.11 -35.43 -15.63
CA TRP A 241 9.76 -36.24 -14.60
C TRP A 241 9.45 -35.73 -13.19
N PHE A 242 9.42 -34.40 -12.98
CA PHE A 242 9.06 -33.81 -11.70
C PHE A 242 7.61 -34.08 -11.31
N GLU A 243 6.66 -34.02 -12.26
CA GLU A 243 5.25 -34.34 -12.02
C GLU A 243 5.05 -35.83 -11.65
N VAL A 244 5.81 -36.73 -12.29
CA VAL A 244 5.78 -38.17 -11.98
C VAL A 244 6.41 -38.47 -10.61
N THR A 245 7.51 -37.79 -10.28
CA THR A 245 8.26 -38.03 -9.03
C THR A 245 7.59 -37.37 -7.83
N HIS A 246 6.88 -36.27 -8.05
CA HIS A 246 6.13 -35.54 -7.04
C HIS A 246 4.68 -35.43 -7.52
N PRO A 247 3.95 -36.56 -7.55
CA PRO A 247 2.53 -36.50 -7.87
C PRO A 247 1.92 -35.50 -6.91
N ALA A 248 1.20 -34.51 -7.45
CA ALA A 248 0.44 -33.60 -6.62
C ALA A 248 -0.37 -34.47 -5.67
N GLU A 249 -0.17 -34.29 -4.35
CA GLU A 249 -1.04 -34.93 -3.39
C GLU A 249 -2.46 -34.61 -3.85
N PRO A 250 -3.29 -35.64 -4.16
CA PRO A 250 -4.67 -35.36 -4.51
C PRO A 250 -5.18 -34.48 -3.40
N ASP A 251 -5.81 -33.37 -3.77
CA ASP A 251 -6.32 -32.30 -2.91
C ASP A 251 -7.32 -32.91 -1.91
N SER A 252 -6.80 -33.67 -0.95
CA SER A 252 -7.48 -34.57 -0.03
C SER A 252 -7.86 -33.78 1.19
N ALA A 253 -8.41 -32.60 0.93
CA ALA A 253 -9.24 -31.83 1.81
C ALA A 253 -9.73 -30.62 1.02
N MET A 254 -10.47 -30.84 -0.07
CA MET A 254 -11.58 -29.92 -0.31
C MET A 254 -12.40 -29.97 0.98
N PRO A 255 -12.43 -28.91 1.80
CA PRO A 255 -13.13 -28.96 3.08
C PRO A 255 -14.55 -29.42 2.79
N PRO A 256 -15.11 -30.35 3.60
CA PRO A 256 -16.40 -30.96 3.33
C PRO A 256 -17.38 -29.86 2.95
N ALA A 257 -17.99 -29.99 1.77
CA ALA A 257 -18.88 -28.99 1.22
C ALA A 257 -19.80 -28.52 2.33
N VAL A 258 -19.60 -27.27 2.78
CA VAL A 258 -20.36 -26.70 3.89
C VAL A 258 -21.83 -26.91 3.52
N PRO A 259 -22.60 -27.69 4.29
CA PRO A 259 -23.93 -28.09 3.88
C PRO A 259 -24.72 -26.83 3.53
N ALA A 260 -25.49 -26.85 2.44
CA ALA A 260 -26.14 -25.67 1.89
C ALA A 260 -26.94 -24.86 2.94
N ARG A 261 -27.41 -25.53 4.01
CA ARG A 261 -28.00 -24.89 5.20
C ARG A 261 -27.03 -24.00 5.99
N GLN A 262 -25.79 -24.43 6.23
CA GLN A 262 -24.77 -23.59 6.87
C GLN A 262 -24.39 -22.42 5.97
N ALA A 263 -24.20 -22.62 4.66
CA ALA A 263 -23.93 -21.53 3.73
C ALA A 263 -25.09 -20.50 3.66
N ALA A 264 -26.34 -20.97 3.71
CA ALA A 264 -27.53 -20.12 3.77
C ALA A 264 -27.64 -19.37 5.11
N SER A 265 -27.30 -20.02 6.24
CA SER A 265 -27.30 -19.38 7.56
C SER A 265 -26.24 -18.29 7.68
N VAL A 266 -25.05 -18.51 7.11
CA VAL A 266 -23.97 -17.53 7.08
C VAL A 266 -24.33 -16.36 6.15
N ARG A 267 -24.94 -16.62 4.98
CA ARG A 267 -25.50 -15.55 4.13
C ARG A 267 -26.62 -14.76 4.82
N ALA A 268 -27.54 -15.44 5.49
CA ALA A 268 -28.64 -14.81 6.22
C ALA A 268 -28.13 -13.96 7.40
N ALA A 269 -27.13 -14.45 8.15
CA ALA A 269 -26.47 -13.71 9.22
C ALA A 269 -25.72 -12.48 8.70
N ARG A 270 -25.04 -12.60 7.56
CA ARG A 270 -24.32 -11.48 6.91
C ARG A 270 -25.29 -10.40 6.40
N ILE A 271 -26.46 -10.78 5.90
CA ILE A 271 -27.53 -9.85 5.49
C ILE A 271 -28.16 -9.18 6.73
N ARG A 272 -28.37 -9.92 7.83
CA ARG A 272 -28.95 -9.40 9.08
C ARG A 272 -28.01 -8.41 9.77
N HIS A 273 -26.70 -8.69 9.82
CA HIS A 273 -25.70 -7.78 10.40
C HIS A 273 -25.29 -6.65 9.45
N GLY A 274 -25.27 -6.89 8.14
CA GLY A 274 -25.00 -5.85 7.13
C GLY A 274 -26.08 -4.77 7.06
N ARG A 275 -27.34 -5.09 7.41
CA ARG A 275 -28.42 -4.09 7.54
C ARG A 275 -28.34 -3.28 8.83
N LYS A 276 -27.90 -3.87 9.96
CA LYS A 276 -27.79 -3.15 11.25
C LYS A 276 -26.60 -2.18 11.31
N LEU A 277 -25.58 -2.35 10.46
CA LEU A 277 -24.45 -1.41 10.38
C LEU A 277 -24.71 -0.19 9.49
N ARG A 278 -25.85 -0.13 8.78
CA ARG A 278 -26.18 0.99 7.87
C ARG A 278 -27.13 2.03 8.45
N THR A 279 -27.71 1.78 9.63
CA THR A 279 -28.66 2.72 10.29
C THR A 279 -28.19 3.26 11.64
N LEU A 280 -27.04 2.85 12.17
CA LEU A 280 -26.38 3.60 13.24
C LEU A 280 -25.54 4.72 12.62
N ARG A 281 -26.27 5.74 12.14
CA ARG A 281 -25.74 7.07 11.89
C ARG A 281 -25.22 7.59 13.22
N VAL A 282 -23.91 7.83 13.23
CA VAL A 282 -23.17 8.44 14.33
C VAL A 282 -23.75 9.82 14.64
N THR A 283 -24.60 9.89 15.65
CA THR A 283 -24.81 11.09 16.47
C THR A 283 -24.15 10.81 17.83
N HIS A 284 -23.35 11.76 18.29
CA HIS A 284 -22.42 11.71 19.44
C HIS A 284 -20.99 11.25 19.12
N LEU A 285 -20.24 12.14 18.46
CA LEU A 285 -18.80 12.26 18.70
C LEU A 285 -18.58 13.19 19.90
N PRO A 286 -17.85 12.76 20.95
CA PRO A 286 -17.39 13.67 21.99
C PRO A 286 -16.20 14.50 21.50
N LYS A 287 -16.14 15.71 22.04
CA LYS A 287 -15.11 16.74 21.86
C LYS A 287 -13.71 16.17 22.19
N PRO A 288 -12.64 16.52 21.46
CA PRO A 288 -11.31 16.01 21.75
C PRO A 288 -10.80 16.58 23.07
N VAL A 289 -10.56 15.69 24.03
CA VAL A 289 -9.93 15.99 25.31
C VAL A 289 -8.42 15.90 25.14
N THR A 290 -7.76 16.96 25.55
CA THR A 290 -6.31 17.12 25.67
C THR A 290 -5.73 16.14 26.72
N ALA A 291 -4.52 15.66 26.44
CA ALA A 291 -3.65 14.78 27.23
C ALA A 291 -3.97 14.53 28.74
N ALA A 292 -4.16 13.24 29.02
CA ALA A 292 -3.57 12.42 30.09
C ALA A 292 -3.87 12.72 31.58
N GLN A 293 -4.95 12.09 32.06
CA GLN A 293 -4.94 11.33 33.33
C GLN A 293 -5.32 9.88 33.02
N PRO A 294 -4.74 8.86 33.70
CA PRO A 294 -5.09 7.47 33.48
C PRO A 294 -6.58 7.28 33.72
N THR A 295 -7.27 6.68 32.74
CA THR A 295 -8.72 6.54 32.83
C THR A 295 -9.07 5.56 33.94
N ARG A 296 -10.15 5.84 34.67
CA ARG A 296 -10.79 4.98 35.69
C ARG A 296 -11.03 3.52 35.26
N GLN A 297 -10.91 3.25 33.96
CA GLN A 297 -11.04 1.95 33.33
C GLN A 297 -9.73 1.15 33.35
N GLU A 298 -8.57 1.80 33.29
CA GLU A 298 -7.26 1.18 33.49
C GLU A 298 -7.04 0.84 34.97
N GLU A 299 -7.47 1.69 35.90
CA GLU A 299 -7.45 1.35 37.34
C GLU A 299 -8.37 0.15 37.64
N ARG A 300 -9.59 0.13 37.10
CA ARG A 300 -10.48 -1.05 37.23
C ARG A 300 -9.89 -2.31 36.63
N GLN A 301 -9.22 -2.23 35.47
CA GLN A 301 -8.55 -3.38 34.89
C GLN A 301 -7.35 -3.85 35.72
N LYS A 302 -6.62 -2.92 36.34
CA LYS A 302 -5.49 -3.25 37.20
C LYS A 302 -5.97 -3.94 38.49
N ASP A 303 -7.05 -3.43 39.09
CA ASP A 303 -7.68 -4.03 40.27
C ASP A 303 -8.27 -5.41 39.97
N GLU A 304 -8.87 -5.60 38.79
CA GLU A 304 -9.42 -6.89 38.37
C GLU A 304 -8.32 -7.93 38.10
N ILE A 305 -7.18 -7.50 37.54
CA ILE A 305 -6.01 -8.35 37.35
C ILE A 305 -5.36 -8.70 38.70
N GLU A 306 -5.24 -7.74 39.62
CA GLU A 306 -4.69 -8.00 40.96
C GLU A 306 -5.60 -8.93 41.78
N LEU A 307 -6.93 -8.81 41.66
CA LEU A 307 -7.89 -9.71 42.29
C LEU A 307 -7.74 -11.15 41.77
N VAL A 308 -7.56 -11.33 40.46
CA VAL A 308 -7.36 -12.65 39.84
C VAL A 308 -6.01 -13.26 40.26
N VAL A 309 -4.95 -12.45 40.31
CA VAL A 309 -3.62 -12.91 40.77
C VAL A 309 -3.65 -13.28 42.25
N ALA A 310 -4.35 -12.52 43.10
CA ALA A 310 -4.53 -12.83 44.50
C ALA A 310 -5.34 -14.13 44.71
N ALA A 311 -6.42 -14.33 43.94
CA ALA A 311 -7.22 -15.55 43.97
C ALA A 311 -6.43 -16.79 43.51
N ILE A 312 -5.54 -16.64 42.53
CA ILE A 312 -4.64 -17.72 42.07
C ILE A 312 -3.59 -18.06 43.14
N LYS A 313 -3.09 -17.07 43.88
CA LYS A 313 -2.13 -17.28 44.97
C LYS A 313 -2.76 -17.89 46.23
N SER A 314 -4.03 -17.60 46.51
CA SER A 314 -4.72 -18.11 47.70
C SER A 314 -5.34 -19.51 47.53
N THR A 315 -5.40 -20.05 46.30
CA THR A 315 -5.99 -21.37 46.06
C THR A 315 -4.95 -22.47 46.32
N ARG A 316 -5.25 -23.35 47.28
CA ARG A 316 -4.40 -24.51 47.66
C ARG A 316 -3.93 -25.30 46.42
N PRO A 317 -2.67 -25.78 46.40
CA PRO A 317 -1.99 -26.29 45.21
C PRO A 317 -2.67 -27.49 44.53
N GLU A 318 -3.57 -28.18 45.23
CA GLU A 318 -4.17 -29.44 44.77
C GLU A 318 -5.37 -29.25 43.82
N LEU A 319 -5.87 -28.02 43.63
CA LEU A 319 -7.01 -27.73 42.75
C LEU A 319 -6.64 -27.10 41.39
N ARG A 320 -5.33 -26.99 41.10
CA ARG A 320 -4.80 -26.23 39.95
C ARG A 320 -5.26 -26.71 38.55
N PRO A 321 -5.31 -28.01 38.21
CA PRO A 321 -5.50 -28.39 36.80
C PRO A 321 -6.95 -28.21 36.30
N LYS A 322 -7.96 -28.49 37.14
CA LYS A 322 -9.37 -28.47 36.70
C LYS A 322 -9.96 -27.05 36.60
N ARG A 323 -9.54 -26.10 37.43
CA ARG A 323 -10.00 -24.70 37.36
C ARG A 323 -9.28 -23.87 36.29
N LEU A 324 -8.00 -24.15 36.02
CA LEU A 324 -7.27 -23.52 34.91
C LEU A 324 -7.88 -23.90 33.54
N ALA A 325 -8.31 -25.16 33.38
CA ALA A 325 -9.01 -25.61 32.18
C ALA A 325 -10.34 -24.85 31.94
N HIS A 326 -11.05 -24.47 33.01
CA HIS A 326 -12.33 -23.77 32.89
C HIS A 326 -12.18 -22.26 32.59
N LEU A 327 -11.06 -21.65 33.00
CA LEU A 327 -10.70 -20.26 32.69
C LEU A 327 -10.06 -20.11 31.29
N ALA A 328 -9.43 -21.17 30.76
CA ALA A 328 -8.86 -21.17 29.41
C ALA A 328 -9.93 -21.07 28.30
N VAL A 329 -11.19 -21.42 28.59
CA VAL A 329 -12.29 -21.41 27.62
C VAL A 329 -12.82 -19.99 27.30
N THR A 330 -12.51 -18.97 28.11
CA THR A 330 -13.11 -17.62 27.96
C THR A 330 -12.23 -16.52 27.39
N SER A 331 -10.93 -16.72 27.19
CA SER A 331 -10.09 -15.87 26.32
C SER A 331 -8.71 -16.47 26.22
N GLU A 332 -8.45 -17.18 25.12
CA GLU A 332 -7.14 -17.76 24.80
C GLU A 332 -6.03 -16.69 24.79
N SER A 333 -6.38 -15.45 24.44
CA SER A 333 -5.46 -14.31 24.40
C SER A 333 -5.07 -13.76 25.79
N THR A 334 -5.92 -13.95 26.80
CA THR A 334 -5.63 -13.55 28.19
C THR A 334 -4.83 -14.63 28.89
N ALA A 335 -5.16 -15.90 28.66
CA ALA A 335 -4.41 -17.04 29.19
C ALA A 335 -2.96 -17.08 28.67
N ARG A 336 -2.74 -16.86 27.36
CA ARG A 336 -1.37 -16.78 26.78
C ARG A 336 -0.55 -15.63 27.38
N ARG A 337 -1.15 -14.47 27.64
CA ARG A 337 -0.45 -13.32 28.23
C ARG A 337 -0.12 -13.51 29.71
N VAL A 338 -0.97 -14.20 30.46
CA VAL A 338 -0.69 -14.55 31.86
C VAL A 338 0.41 -15.61 31.93
N LEU A 339 0.38 -16.63 31.07
CA LEU A 339 1.44 -17.66 31.00
C LEU A 339 2.79 -17.07 30.59
N GLN A 340 2.85 -16.20 29.57
CA GLN A 340 4.08 -15.48 29.19
C GLN A 340 4.65 -14.62 30.33
N ARG A 341 3.80 -14.08 31.20
CA ARG A 341 4.25 -13.25 32.33
C ARG A 341 4.75 -14.08 33.52
N ILE A 342 4.27 -15.32 33.65
CA ILE A 342 4.72 -16.27 34.67
C ILE A 342 6.07 -16.88 34.25
N ASP A 343 6.24 -17.25 32.97
CA ASP A 343 7.51 -17.79 32.45
C ASP A 343 8.60 -16.71 32.26
N GLY A 344 8.24 -15.43 32.29
CA GLY A 344 9.15 -14.31 32.09
C GLY A 344 9.91 -13.83 33.34
N GLN A 345 9.72 -14.43 34.52
CA GLN A 345 10.52 -14.13 35.71
C GLN A 345 11.73 -15.04 35.83
N THR A 346 12.68 -14.89 34.89
CA THR A 346 14.07 -15.29 35.11
C THR A 346 14.77 -14.14 35.85
N PRO A 347 15.39 -14.35 37.02
CA PRO A 347 16.05 -13.26 37.74
C PRO A 347 17.21 -12.69 36.89
N ALA A 348 17.28 -11.36 36.87
CA ALA A 348 18.31 -10.60 36.19
C ALA A 348 19.71 -11.03 36.67
N ARG A 349 20.52 -11.55 35.74
CA ARG A 349 21.98 -11.65 35.92
C ARG A 349 22.55 -10.24 35.87
N VAL A 350 22.96 -9.72 37.02
CA VAL A 350 23.77 -8.52 37.15
C VAL A 350 25.18 -8.94 37.54
N ASN A 351 26.14 -8.56 36.68
CA ASN A 351 27.59 -8.53 36.87
C ASN A 351 28.30 -9.83 37.25
N GLY A 352 29.04 -10.36 36.28
CA GLY A 352 30.03 -11.40 36.48
C GLY A 352 31.05 -11.02 37.55
N LYS A 353 31.08 -11.82 38.60
CA LYS A 353 32.27 -12.16 39.40
C LYS A 353 31.97 -13.48 40.11
N GLU A 354 32.73 -14.51 39.79
CA GLU A 354 32.87 -15.67 40.65
C GLU A 354 33.37 -15.18 42.02
N SER A 355 32.59 -15.48 43.05
CA SER A 355 33.10 -15.49 44.43
C SER A 355 33.25 -16.95 44.81
N ASP A 356 34.48 -17.42 44.78
CA ASP A 356 34.97 -18.50 45.63
C ASP A 356 34.45 -18.31 47.04
N LEU A 357 33.75 -19.31 47.58
CA LEU A 357 33.62 -19.56 49.01
C LEU A 357 33.05 -20.99 49.18
N VAL A 358 33.93 -21.96 48.95
CA VAL A 358 33.87 -23.27 49.60
C VAL A 358 34.87 -23.23 50.74
N ALA A 359 34.39 -22.99 51.97
CA ALA A 359 35.07 -23.37 53.21
C ALA A 359 34.16 -23.14 54.43
N ALA A 360 34.05 -24.19 55.25
CA ALA A 360 33.53 -24.26 56.62
C ALA A 360 32.02 -24.01 56.80
N GLY A 361 31.23 -24.85 57.47
CA GLY A 361 31.51 -26.00 58.32
C GLY A 361 30.30 -26.23 59.23
N SER A 362 30.27 -27.38 59.91
CA SER A 362 29.28 -27.94 60.85
C SER A 362 27.97 -28.49 60.30
#